data_AF-A0A523ZQ86-F1
#
_entry.id   AF-A0A523ZQ86-F1
#
_cell.length_a   1.000
_cell.length_b   1.000
_cell.length_c   1.000
_cell.angle_alpha   90.00
_cell.angle_beta   90.00
_cell.angle_gamma   90.00
#
_symmetry.space_group_name_H-M   'P 1'
#
loop_
_entity.id
_entity.type
_entity.pdbx_description
1 polymer ?
#
loop_
_entity_poly.entity_id
_entity_poly.type
_entity_poly.pdbx_seq_one_letter_code
_entity_poly.pdbx_strand_id
1 'polypeptide(L)'
;MKEWQRTLSQSTPSLLDHYDNGSVYAFFLKNLPSDKGEWAWILSICAALLVGFALLWMMIWGKKKGVPQPEVLESSFLFVLIPLFSPLSWHYNYLYPILAVVFLINWIDRFPRVMKYVLIVNFVCIGVSLREVLGKAAFHFYTQHSLVVISFLIILFYLFYLRIRMESKPDPNRGY
;
A
#
# COMPACT_ATOMS: atom_id res chain seq x y z
N MET A 1 -11.72 29.89 4.67
CA MET A 1 -11.79 28.73 3.75
C MET A 1 -11.15 28.96 2.38
N LYS A 2 -11.38 30.09 1.69
CA LYS A 2 -10.77 30.36 0.36
C LYS A 2 -9.23 30.38 0.37
N GLU A 3 -8.63 30.87 1.44
CA GLU A 3 -7.17 30.94 1.58
C GLU A 3 -6.54 29.56 1.75
N TRP A 4 -7.11 28.69 2.58
CA TRP A 4 -6.70 27.29 2.70
C TRP A 4 -6.79 26.53 1.37
N GLN A 5 -7.88 26.70 0.62
CA GLN A 5 -8.03 26.11 -0.71
C GLN A 5 -7.01 26.64 -1.71
N ARG A 6 -6.73 27.95 -1.69
CA ARG A 6 -5.73 28.60 -2.55
C ARG A 6 -4.31 28.13 -2.21
N THR A 7 -3.98 28.02 -0.93
CA THR A 7 -2.67 27.54 -0.49
C THR A 7 -2.47 26.06 -0.81
N LEU A 8 -3.51 25.23 -0.69
CA LEU A 8 -3.47 23.83 -1.13
C LEU A 8 -3.31 23.71 -2.64
N SER A 9 -4.09 24.45 -3.43
CA SER A 9 -3.99 24.38 -4.89
C SER A 9 -2.66 24.89 -5.43
N GLN A 10 -2.00 25.80 -4.71
CA GLN A 10 -0.67 26.30 -5.06
C GLN A 10 0.47 25.35 -4.63
N SER A 11 0.32 24.63 -3.52
CA SER A 11 1.38 23.75 -2.98
C SER A 11 1.29 22.28 -3.42
N THR A 12 0.10 21.80 -3.83
CA THR A 12 -0.10 20.41 -4.26
C THR A 12 0.57 20.05 -5.60
N PRO A 13 0.54 20.90 -6.64
CA PRO A 13 1.14 20.57 -7.94
C PRO A 13 2.67 20.34 -7.85
N SER A 14 3.39 21.14 -7.04
CA SER A 14 4.83 20.95 -6.86
C SER A 14 5.18 19.70 -6.06
N LEU A 15 4.27 19.19 -5.22
CA LEU A 15 4.45 17.93 -4.48
C LEU A 15 4.19 16.71 -5.36
N LEU A 16 3.31 16.81 -6.36
CA LEU A 16 3.01 15.74 -7.31
C LEU A 16 4.18 15.44 -8.25
N ASP A 17 4.89 16.47 -8.67
CA ASP A 17 6.05 16.38 -9.57
C ASP A 17 7.38 16.22 -8.82
N HIS A 18 7.34 16.21 -7.49
CA HIS A 18 8.55 16.07 -6.69
C HIS A 18 9.13 14.66 -6.81
N TYR A 19 10.45 14.62 -6.92
CA TYR A 19 11.22 13.41 -7.14
C TYR A 19 10.91 12.27 -6.14
N ASP A 20 10.60 12.60 -4.88
CA ASP A 20 10.39 11.64 -3.80
C ASP A 20 8.94 11.15 -3.68
N ASN A 21 8.04 11.56 -4.58
CA ASN A 21 6.65 11.13 -4.55
C ASN A 21 6.53 9.62 -4.86
N GLY A 22 6.04 8.85 -3.88
CA GLY A 22 5.84 7.41 -3.96
C GLY A 22 4.39 6.97 -4.16
N SER A 23 3.50 7.87 -4.57
CA SER A 23 2.09 7.54 -4.82
C SER A 23 1.89 6.78 -6.14
N VAL A 24 0.73 6.13 -6.28
CA VAL A 24 0.30 5.45 -7.52
C VAL A 24 0.30 6.42 -8.71
N TYR A 25 -0.12 7.66 -8.49
CA TYR A 25 -0.10 8.68 -9.53
C TYR A 25 1.33 8.99 -10.00
N ALA A 26 2.24 9.22 -9.06
CA ALA A 26 3.64 9.44 -9.38
C ALA A 26 4.24 8.22 -10.10
N PHE A 27 3.93 7.00 -9.67
CA PHE A 27 4.35 5.79 -10.35
C PHE A 27 3.92 5.76 -11.82
N PHE A 28 2.66 6.03 -12.13
CA PHE A 28 2.24 6.07 -13.53
C PHE A 28 2.85 7.24 -14.31
N LEU A 29 2.91 8.44 -13.71
CA LEU A 29 3.48 9.62 -14.35
C LEU A 29 4.96 9.43 -14.71
N LYS A 30 5.74 8.81 -13.83
CA LYS A 30 7.19 8.59 -14.00
C LYS A 30 7.54 7.44 -14.95
N ASN A 31 6.66 6.46 -15.11
CA ASN A 31 6.92 5.27 -15.92
C ASN A 31 6.21 5.27 -17.29
N LEU A 32 5.24 6.16 -17.50
CA LEU A 32 4.62 6.35 -18.81
C LEU A 32 5.44 7.31 -19.68
N PRO A 33 5.37 7.17 -21.01
CA PRO A 33 5.87 8.17 -21.95
C PRO A 33 5.29 9.57 -21.67
N SER A 34 6.11 10.61 -21.85
CA SER A 34 5.78 12.00 -21.49
C SER A 34 4.56 12.57 -22.21
N ASP A 35 4.22 12.03 -23.38
CA ASP A 35 3.04 12.37 -24.18
C ASP A 35 1.73 11.80 -23.61
N LYS A 36 1.80 10.95 -22.58
CA LYS A 36 0.66 10.20 -22.02
C LYS A 36 0.29 10.61 -20.59
N GLY A 37 0.51 11.88 -20.21
CA GLY A 37 0.17 12.38 -18.87
C GLY A 37 -1.30 12.14 -18.46
N GLU A 38 -2.25 12.21 -19.41
CA GLU A 38 -3.68 11.93 -19.15
C GLU A 38 -3.92 10.47 -18.73
N TRP A 39 -3.14 9.52 -19.28
CA TRP A 39 -3.24 8.11 -18.91
C TRP A 39 -2.82 7.85 -17.47
N ALA A 40 -1.88 8.63 -16.93
CA ALA A 40 -1.48 8.50 -15.53
C ALA A 40 -2.66 8.78 -14.59
N TRP A 41 -3.49 9.78 -14.89
CA TRP A 41 -4.72 10.05 -14.15
C TRP A 41 -5.73 8.92 -14.25
N ILE A 42 -6.02 8.45 -15.47
CA ILE A 42 -6.99 7.38 -15.71
C ILE A 42 -6.59 6.11 -14.95
N LEU A 43 -5.33 5.67 -15.09
CA LEU A 43 -4.82 4.48 -14.42
C LEU A 43 -4.81 4.63 -12.89
N SER A 44 -4.49 5.83 -12.38
CA SER A 44 -4.54 6.10 -10.94
C SER A 44 -5.94 6.01 -10.38
N ILE A 45 -6.93 6.55 -11.10
CA ILE A 45 -8.35 6.45 -10.72
C ILE A 45 -8.81 4.99 -10.77
N CYS A 46 -8.48 4.25 -11.83
CA CYS A 46 -8.78 2.82 -11.93
C CYS A 46 -8.16 2.03 -10.76
N ALA A 47 -6.90 2.31 -10.42
CA ALA A 47 -6.22 1.67 -9.29
C ALA A 47 -6.88 2.02 -7.94
N ALA A 48 -7.26 3.29 -7.74
CA ALA A 48 -7.98 3.73 -6.55
C ALA A 48 -9.34 3.03 -6.40
N LEU A 49 -10.10 2.93 -7.49
CA LEU A 49 -11.39 2.24 -7.52
C LEU A 49 -11.22 0.74 -7.25
N LEU A 50 -10.20 0.10 -7.83
CA LEU A 50 -9.92 -1.32 -7.60
C LEU A 50 -9.54 -1.61 -6.15
N VAL A 51 -8.63 -0.80 -5.58
CA VAL A 51 -8.19 -0.95 -4.19
C VAL A 51 -9.32 -0.62 -3.21
N GLY A 52 -10.10 0.43 -3.49
CA GLY A 52 -11.29 0.79 -2.70
C GLY A 52 -12.36 -0.31 -2.73
N PHE A 53 -12.61 -0.89 -3.91
CA PHE A 53 -13.49 -2.04 -4.04
C PHE A 53 -12.99 -3.24 -3.23
N ALA A 54 -11.69 -3.57 -3.31
CA ALA A 54 -11.10 -4.66 -2.55
C ALA A 54 -11.25 -4.46 -1.03
N LEU A 55 -11.01 -3.24 -0.53
CA LEU A 55 -11.21 -2.90 0.88
C LEU A 55 -12.67 -3.09 1.31
N LEU A 56 -13.62 -2.51 0.58
CA LEU A 56 -15.04 -2.61 0.91
C LEU A 56 -15.51 -4.07 0.87
N TRP A 57 -15.07 -4.82 -0.15
CA TRP A 57 -15.35 -6.24 -0.26
C TRP A 57 -14.82 -7.02 0.93
N MET A 58 -13.57 -6.78 1.34
CA MET A 58 -12.97 -7.39 2.53
C MET A 58 -13.83 -7.14 3.77
N MET A 59 -14.25 -5.89 4.00
CA MET A 59 -15.09 -5.51 5.13
C MET A 59 -16.42 -6.28 5.15
N ILE A 60 -17.16 -6.27 4.03
CA ILE A 60 -18.42 -7.01 3.88
C ILE A 60 -18.20 -8.50 4.13
N TRP A 61 -17.13 -9.07 3.56
CA TRP A 61 -16.83 -10.49 3.68
C TRP A 61 -16.49 -10.93 5.10
N GLY A 62 -15.66 -10.17 5.82
CA GLY A 62 -15.32 -10.51 7.20
C GLY A 62 -16.49 -10.33 8.16
N LYS A 63 -17.37 -9.34 7.91
CA LYS A 63 -18.64 -9.23 8.64
C LYS A 63 -19.51 -10.47 8.46
N LYS A 64 -19.61 -11.00 7.23
CA LYS A 64 -20.36 -12.25 6.96
C LYS A 64 -19.75 -13.47 7.64
N LYS A 65 -18.42 -13.58 7.68
CA LYS A 65 -17.72 -14.73 8.29
C LYS A 65 -17.60 -14.67 9.82
N GLY A 66 -17.92 -13.54 10.46
CA GLY A 66 -17.79 -13.39 11.91
C GLY A 66 -16.35 -13.57 12.40
N VAL A 67 -15.37 -13.08 11.62
CA VAL A 67 -13.95 -13.22 11.97
C VAL A 67 -13.66 -12.44 13.26
N PRO A 68 -13.02 -13.05 14.27
CA PRO A 68 -12.66 -12.35 15.49
C PRO A 68 -11.53 -11.33 15.21
N GLN A 69 -11.67 -10.13 15.79
CA GLN A 69 -10.70 -9.03 15.73
C GLN A 69 -10.32 -8.55 14.30
N PRO A 70 -11.30 -8.20 13.45
CA PRO A 70 -11.01 -7.74 12.08
C PRO A 70 -10.28 -6.39 12.02
N GLU A 71 -10.29 -5.62 13.12
CA GLU A 71 -9.87 -4.22 13.16
C GLU A 71 -8.39 -4.07 12.84
N VAL A 72 -7.54 -5.01 13.29
CA VAL A 72 -6.09 -4.94 13.05
C VAL A 72 -5.77 -5.08 11.56
N LEU A 73 -6.44 -5.99 10.87
CA LEU A 73 -6.26 -6.22 9.44
C LEU A 73 -6.78 -5.03 8.63
N GLU A 74 -7.96 -4.52 8.97
CA GLU A 74 -8.58 -3.37 8.30
C GLU A 74 -7.75 -2.09 8.51
N SER A 75 -7.30 -1.84 9.74
CA SER A 75 -6.40 -0.72 10.05
C SER A 75 -5.08 -0.84 9.30
N SER A 76 -4.48 -2.04 9.28
CA SER A 76 -3.25 -2.30 8.53
C SER A 76 -3.40 -1.95 7.04
N PHE A 77 -4.53 -2.34 6.44
CA PHE A 77 -4.83 -2.04 5.05
C PHE A 77 -4.93 -0.52 4.83
N LEU A 78 -5.70 0.18 5.67
CA LEU A 78 -5.87 1.63 5.60
C LEU A 78 -4.55 2.39 5.74
N PHE A 79 -3.67 1.98 6.67
CA PHE A 79 -2.36 2.60 6.85
C PHE A 79 -1.47 2.49 5.60
N VAL A 80 -1.56 1.39 4.85
CA VAL A 80 -0.84 1.23 3.58
C VAL A 80 -1.43 2.15 2.48
N LEU A 81 -2.72 2.47 2.54
CA LEU A 81 -3.35 3.36 1.55
C LEU A 81 -2.87 4.81 1.66
N ILE A 82 -2.51 5.26 2.86
CA ILE A 82 -2.03 6.63 3.11
C ILE A 82 -0.86 6.97 2.17
N PRO A 83 0.30 6.28 2.22
CA PRO A 83 1.41 6.59 1.32
C PRO A 83 1.10 6.26 -0.15
N LEU A 84 0.18 5.33 -0.41
CA LEU A 84 -0.13 4.87 -1.77
C LEU A 84 -0.90 5.93 -2.58
N PHE A 85 -1.77 6.71 -1.93
CA PHE A 85 -2.59 7.74 -2.58
C PHE A 85 -2.29 9.16 -2.12
N SER A 86 -1.47 9.35 -1.08
CA SER A 86 -1.05 10.69 -0.66
C SER A 86 0.05 11.23 -1.56
N PRO A 87 -0.07 12.48 -2.06
CA PRO A 87 0.96 13.13 -2.85
C PRO A 87 2.15 13.63 -2.00
N LEU A 88 2.21 13.28 -0.72
CA LEU A 88 3.26 13.71 0.18
C LEU A 88 4.58 12.97 -0.12
N SER A 89 5.59 13.73 -0.54
CA SER A 89 6.88 13.23 -1.04
C SER A 89 7.92 13.05 0.06
N TRP A 90 7.60 12.29 1.11
CA TRP A 90 8.49 12.12 2.27
C TRP A 90 8.86 10.66 2.51
N HIS A 91 10.15 10.37 2.68
CA HIS A 91 10.65 8.99 2.89
C HIS A 91 10.12 8.33 4.17
N TYR A 92 9.75 9.10 5.20
CA TYR A 92 9.14 8.54 6.41
C TYR A 92 7.74 7.95 6.15
N ASN A 93 7.10 8.29 5.03
CA ASN A 93 5.82 7.71 4.63
C ASN A 93 5.92 6.19 4.44
N TYR A 94 7.13 5.65 4.28
CA TYR A 94 7.38 4.21 4.22
C TYR A 94 7.27 3.51 5.58
N LEU A 95 7.13 4.24 6.68
CA LEU A 95 6.89 3.69 8.02
C LEU A 95 5.41 3.45 8.32
N TYR A 96 4.48 4.13 7.63
CA TYR A 96 3.04 3.87 7.79
C TYR A 96 2.63 2.38 7.68
N PRO A 97 3.17 1.58 6.75
CA PRO A 97 2.82 0.15 6.65
C PRO A 97 3.42 -0.74 7.75
N ILE A 98 4.10 -0.21 8.78
CA ILE A 98 4.67 -1.03 9.87
C ILE A 98 3.65 -1.98 10.49
N LEU A 99 2.43 -1.50 10.73
CA LEU A 99 1.36 -2.33 11.30
C LEU A 99 1.06 -3.54 10.39
N ALA A 100 0.99 -3.31 9.08
CA ALA A 100 0.79 -4.37 8.09
C ALA A 100 1.97 -5.35 8.04
N VAL A 101 3.20 -4.86 8.12
CA VAL A 101 4.41 -5.70 8.14
C VAL A 101 4.41 -6.62 9.35
N VAL A 102 4.24 -6.06 10.55
CA VAL A 102 4.21 -6.84 11.81
C VAL A 102 3.06 -7.85 11.80
N PHE A 103 1.88 -7.43 11.34
CA PHE A 103 0.73 -8.31 11.22
C PHE A 103 0.99 -9.47 10.26
N LEU A 104 1.54 -9.22 9.08
CA LEU A 104 1.85 -10.27 8.11
C LEU A 104 2.96 -11.22 8.58
N ILE A 105 3.95 -10.72 9.33
CA ILE A 105 4.98 -11.55 9.97
C ILE A 105 4.34 -12.51 10.97
N ASN A 106 3.43 -12.02 11.81
CA ASN A 106 2.72 -12.86 12.79
C ASN A 106 1.90 -13.99 12.13
N TRP A 107 1.46 -13.78 10.89
CA TRP A 107 0.67 -14.74 10.12
C TRP A 107 1.49 -15.47 9.03
N ILE A 108 2.82 -15.35 9.05
CA ILE A 108 3.67 -15.79 7.94
C ILE A 108 3.59 -17.30 7.65
N ASP A 109 3.33 -18.11 8.67
CA ASP A 109 3.25 -19.56 8.56
C ASP A 109 1.94 -20.07 7.95
N ARG A 110 0.94 -19.19 7.77
CA ARG A 110 -0.31 -19.52 7.06
C ARG A 110 -0.19 -19.43 5.53
N PHE A 111 0.88 -18.83 5.01
CA PHE A 111 1.07 -18.71 3.58
C PHE A 111 1.76 -19.95 2.99
N PRO A 112 1.43 -20.34 1.74
CA PRO A 112 2.19 -21.37 1.04
C PRO A 112 3.64 -20.91 0.80
N ARG A 113 4.56 -21.87 0.65
CA ARG A 113 6.02 -21.60 0.58
C ARG A 113 6.40 -20.51 -0.41
N VAL A 114 5.84 -20.55 -1.62
CA VAL A 114 6.13 -19.56 -2.68
C VAL A 114 5.76 -18.14 -2.22
N MET A 115 4.56 -17.97 -1.63
CA MET A 115 4.13 -16.68 -1.11
C MET A 115 4.99 -16.23 0.08
N LYS A 116 5.39 -17.15 0.95
CA LYS A 116 6.31 -16.82 2.05
C LYS A 116 7.62 -16.23 1.52
N TYR A 117 8.23 -16.83 0.50
CA TYR A 117 9.46 -16.30 -0.10
C TYR A 117 9.25 -14.94 -0.76
N VAL A 118 8.18 -14.77 -1.55
CA VAL A 118 7.86 -13.49 -2.19
C VAL A 118 7.67 -12.39 -1.14
N LEU A 119 6.97 -12.68 -0.04
CA LEU A 119 6.76 -11.72 1.05
C LEU A 119 8.07 -11.35 1.76
N ILE A 120 8.92 -12.35 2.07
CA ILE A 120 10.22 -12.10 2.70
C ILE A 120 11.10 -11.24 1.80
N VAL A 121 11.19 -11.59 0.51
CA VAL A 121 11.94 -10.78 -0.47
C VAL A 121 11.37 -9.36 -0.53
N ASN A 122 10.05 -9.20 -0.54
CA ASN A 122 9.43 -7.87 -0.53
C ASN A 122 9.80 -7.05 0.70
N PHE A 123 9.81 -7.65 1.90
CA PHE A 123 10.24 -6.97 3.12
C PHE A 123 11.73 -6.61 3.11
N VAL A 124 12.57 -7.50 2.58
CA VAL A 124 14.00 -7.20 2.38
C VAL A 124 14.15 -6.03 1.41
N CYS A 125 13.45 -6.04 0.27
CA CYS A 125 13.46 -4.94 -0.71
C CYS A 125 13.06 -3.61 -0.07
N ILE A 126 12.01 -3.59 0.76
CA ILE A 126 11.61 -2.39 1.52
C ILE A 126 12.74 -1.97 2.48
N GLY A 127 13.29 -2.89 3.26
CA GLY A 127 14.33 -2.58 4.26
C GLY A 127 15.64 -2.09 3.64
N VAL A 128 16.05 -2.65 2.50
CA VAL A 128 17.26 -2.20 1.80
C VAL A 128 17.04 -0.92 1.01
N SER A 129 15.81 -0.47 0.77
CA SER A 129 15.53 0.73 -0.04
C SER A 129 16.01 2.07 0.55
N LEU A 130 16.75 2.04 1.65
CA LEU A 130 17.46 3.19 2.22
C LEU A 130 18.65 3.60 1.35
N ARG A 131 18.86 4.91 1.22
CA ARG A 131 19.90 5.48 0.38
C ARG A 131 21.31 5.02 0.78
N GLU A 132 21.55 4.87 2.07
CA GLU A 132 22.82 4.43 2.64
C GLU A 132 23.11 2.95 2.33
N VAL A 133 22.07 2.15 2.13
CA VAL A 133 22.18 0.71 1.85
C VAL A 133 22.27 0.45 0.34
N LEU A 134 21.39 1.06 -0.47
CA LEU A 134 21.40 0.93 -1.93
C LEU A 134 22.53 1.72 -2.62
N GLY A 135 23.03 2.77 -1.97
CA GLY A 135 23.89 3.76 -2.61
C GLY A 135 23.13 4.73 -3.51
N LYS A 136 23.79 5.82 -3.91
CA LYS A 136 23.15 6.96 -4.59
C LYS A 136 22.46 6.58 -5.90
N ALA A 137 23.08 5.76 -6.74
CA ALA A 137 22.57 5.45 -8.07
C ALA A 137 21.33 4.53 -8.03
N ALA A 138 21.38 3.44 -7.25
CA ALA A 138 20.27 2.50 -7.15
C ALA A 138 19.10 3.10 -6.36
N PHE A 139 19.38 3.87 -5.31
CA PHE A 139 18.35 4.67 -4.64
C PHE A 139 17.68 5.61 -5.63
N HIS A 140 18.48 6.31 -6.47
CA HIS A 140 17.92 7.22 -7.44
C HIS A 140 17.01 6.52 -8.45
N PHE A 141 17.41 5.35 -8.96
CA PHE A 141 16.55 4.56 -9.83
C PHE A 141 15.23 4.17 -9.15
N TYR A 142 15.30 3.71 -7.89
CA TYR A 142 14.13 3.26 -7.13
C TYR A 142 13.10 4.38 -6.90
N THR A 143 13.55 5.57 -6.51
CA THR A 143 12.66 6.72 -6.26
C THR A 143 12.23 7.44 -7.54
N GLN A 144 13.07 7.46 -8.58
CA GLN A 144 12.74 8.05 -9.88
C GLN A 144 11.57 7.32 -10.55
N HIS A 145 11.46 6.00 -10.35
CA HIS A 145 10.37 5.19 -10.89
C HIS A 145 9.27 4.90 -9.87
N SER A 146 9.34 5.44 -8.65
CA SER A 146 8.39 5.19 -7.55
C SER A 146 8.13 3.70 -7.31
N LEU A 147 9.16 2.85 -7.40
CA LEU A 147 9.03 1.39 -7.35
C LEU A 147 8.48 0.88 -6.01
N VAL A 148 8.52 1.70 -4.95
CA VAL A 148 7.89 1.43 -3.66
C VAL A 148 6.39 1.09 -3.76
N VAL A 149 5.70 1.64 -4.77
CA VAL A 149 4.29 1.33 -5.04
C VAL A 149 4.08 -0.17 -5.24
N ILE A 150 5.00 -0.83 -5.95
CA ILE A 150 4.93 -2.28 -6.20
C ILE A 150 4.95 -3.03 -4.86
N SER A 151 5.86 -2.65 -3.97
CA SER A 151 6.01 -3.27 -2.65
C SER A 151 4.75 -3.10 -1.78
N PHE A 152 4.10 -1.94 -1.85
CA PHE A 152 2.84 -1.69 -1.13
C PHE A 152 1.66 -2.44 -1.73
N LEU A 153 1.57 -2.54 -3.06
CA LEU A 153 0.54 -3.35 -3.73
C LEU A 153 0.69 -4.84 -3.37
N ILE A 154 1.93 -5.33 -3.25
CA ILE A 154 2.20 -6.67 -2.74
C ILE A 154 1.67 -6.79 -1.31
N ILE A 155 1.99 -5.87 -0.40
CA ILE A 155 1.47 -5.92 0.98
C ILE A 155 -0.08 -5.93 1.01
N LEU A 156 -0.74 -5.07 0.23
CA LEU A 156 -2.20 -5.06 0.13
C LEU A 156 -2.77 -6.40 -0.36
N PHE A 157 -2.13 -7.01 -1.36
CA PHE A 157 -2.52 -8.33 -1.85
C PHE A 157 -2.41 -9.40 -0.77
N TYR A 158 -1.35 -9.39 0.05
CA TYR A 158 -1.19 -10.35 1.15
C TYR A 158 -2.24 -10.16 2.24
N LEU A 159 -2.56 -8.92 2.61
CA LEU A 159 -3.63 -8.62 3.56
C LEU A 159 -5.00 -9.08 3.03
N PHE A 160 -5.28 -8.82 1.76
CA PHE A 160 -6.49 -9.28 1.08
C PHE A 160 -6.58 -10.82 1.04
N TYR A 161 -5.49 -11.49 0.67
CA TYR A 161 -5.41 -12.95 0.65
C TYR A 161 -5.65 -13.54 2.03
N LEU A 162 -5.01 -12.98 3.06
CA LEU A 162 -5.16 -13.44 4.44
C LEU A 162 -6.62 -13.32 4.90
N ARG A 163 -7.31 -12.23 4.56
CA ARG A 163 -8.74 -12.04 4.87
C ARG A 163 -9.63 -13.13 4.29
N ILE A 164 -9.34 -13.60 3.08
CA ILE A 164 -10.11 -14.69 2.44
C ILE A 164 -9.89 -16.02 3.18
N ARG A 165 -8.64 -16.26 3.61
CA ARG A 165 -8.18 -17.49 4.26
C ARG A 165 -8.43 -17.53 5.77
N MET A 166 -8.74 -16.39 6.40
CA MET A 166 -9.21 -16.36 7.77
C MET A 166 -10.58 -17.04 7.84
N GLU A 167 -10.60 -18.21 8.46
CA GLU A 167 -11.82 -18.90 8.86
C GLU A 167 -12.18 -18.46 10.28
N SER A 168 -13.48 -18.36 10.58
CA SER A 168 -13.92 -18.24 11.95
C SER A 168 -13.49 -19.52 12.68
N LYS A 169 -12.78 -19.37 13.81
CA LYS A 169 -12.77 -20.47 14.77
C LYS A 169 -14.22 -20.69 15.20
N PRO A 170 -14.73 -21.93 15.26
CA PRO A 170 -15.99 -22.17 15.94
C PRO A 170 -15.85 -21.63 17.37
N ASP A 171 -16.79 -20.78 17.77
CA ASP A 171 -16.84 -20.23 19.12
C ASP A 171 -17.08 -21.40 20.10
N PRO A 172 -16.11 -21.75 20.96
CA PRO A 172 -16.28 -22.84 21.92
C PRO A 172 -17.38 -22.56 22.95
N ASN A 173 -17.89 -21.32 23.03
CA ASN A 173 -18.93 -20.90 23.96
C ASN A 173 -20.33 -20.74 23.33
N ARG A 174 -20.50 -21.00 22.02
CA ARG A 174 -21.84 -21.10 21.42
C ARG A 174 -22.40 -22.50 21.67
N GLY A 175 -22.89 -22.71 22.89
CA GLY A 175 -23.73 -23.85 23.23
C GLY A 175 -24.98 -23.90 22.36
N TYR A 176 -25.41 -25.12 22.06
CA TYR A 176 -26.64 -25.49 21.35
C TYR A 176 -27.90 -24.83 21.93
#